data_AF-A0A1I6N1A7-F1
#
_entry.id   AF-A0A1I6N1A7-F1
#
_cell.length_a   1.000
_cell.length_b   1.000
_cell.length_c   1.000
_cell.angle_alpha   90.00
_cell.angle_beta   90.00
_cell.angle_gamma   90.00
#
_symmetry.space_group_name_H-M   'P 1'
#
loop_
_entity.id
_entity.type
_entity.pdbx_description
1 polymer ?
#
loop_
_entity_poly.entity_id
_entity_poly.type
_entity_poly.pdbx_seq_one_letter_code
_entity_poly.pdbx_strand_id
1 'polypeptide(L)'
;MDQQTKAALKQDNFIEVTGTSIHWANENRRSVITTSVILLVVVLIAVGSVTIYNRRSEAAATDFGAAMQAYQTPLAAPGQQVPPGTKTYSSVNERAKAANELFNQVADKYSMTPSGKLAHYFSGLTYMEEGQNQSAEDALKSVANGWNKDLGGLAKLSLAQLYHQTGRDQLAVDTYNDLVAKPTSTVPSGIAQLQLAELYQAENKPAEARKIYAQLSDKDAKGAAGAIAKQKLNPNAAPQMQQ
;
A
#
# COMPACT_ATOMS: atom_id res chain seq x y z
N MET A 1 65.72 22.40 -7.07
CA MET A 1 65.40 21.32 -6.11
C MET A 1 65.79 20.00 -6.73
N ASP A 2 66.75 19.34 -6.11
CA ASP A 2 67.42 18.14 -6.61
C ASP A 2 66.51 16.90 -6.49
N GLN A 3 66.64 15.92 -7.39
CA GLN A 3 65.76 14.73 -7.40
C GLN A 3 65.87 13.91 -6.11
N GLN A 4 67.06 13.93 -5.49
CA GLN A 4 67.32 13.24 -4.22
C GLN A 4 66.50 13.84 -3.06
N THR A 5 66.28 15.15 -3.04
CA THR A 5 65.49 15.82 -1.99
C THR A 5 64.00 15.46 -2.12
N LYS A 6 63.49 15.32 -3.34
CA LYS A 6 62.10 14.89 -3.59
C LYS A 6 61.86 13.42 -3.24
N ALA A 7 62.85 12.55 -3.46
CA ALA A 7 62.77 11.14 -3.10
C ALA A 7 62.80 10.95 -1.59
N ALA A 8 63.69 11.66 -0.88
CA ALA A 8 63.77 11.64 0.58
C ALA A 8 62.47 12.12 1.24
N LEU A 9 61.89 13.23 0.76
CA LEU A 9 60.61 13.75 1.28
C LEU A 9 59.42 12.80 1.07
N LYS A 10 59.42 11.98 0.01
CA LYS A 10 58.36 10.99 -0.22
C LYS A 10 58.49 9.77 0.68
N GLN A 11 59.71 9.34 0.97
CA GLN A 11 59.99 8.20 1.83
C GLN A 11 59.73 8.54 3.30
N ASP A 12 60.08 9.76 3.72
CA ASP A 12 59.84 10.25 5.09
C ASP A 12 58.34 10.38 5.37
N ASN A 13 57.55 10.94 4.45
CA ASN A 13 56.08 11.05 4.60
C ASN A 13 55.38 9.68 4.70
N PHE A 14 55.90 8.67 4.00
CA PHE A 14 55.32 7.32 4.05
C PHE A 14 55.70 6.58 5.35
N ILE A 15 56.93 6.77 5.83
CA ILE A 15 57.41 6.18 7.09
C ILE A 15 56.79 6.89 8.29
N GLU A 16 56.60 8.21 8.25
CA GLU A 16 55.95 8.98 9.30
C GLU A 16 54.47 8.57 9.44
N VAL A 17 53.70 8.56 8.34
CA VAL A 17 52.29 8.11 8.35
C VAL A 17 52.16 6.65 8.81
N THR A 18 53.12 5.77 8.50
CA THR A 18 53.09 4.37 8.96
C THR A 18 53.49 4.24 10.43
N GLY A 19 54.47 5.02 10.90
CA GLY A 19 54.99 5.01 12.27
C GLY A 19 54.00 5.59 13.29
N THR A 20 53.33 6.69 12.97
CA THR A 20 52.32 7.29 13.88
C THR A 20 51.07 6.41 13.99
N SER A 21 50.69 5.74 12.91
CA SER A 21 49.53 4.82 12.89
C SER A 21 49.74 3.60 13.77
N ILE A 22 50.96 3.03 13.80
CA ILE A 22 51.28 1.85 14.60
C ILE A 22 51.43 2.19 16.09
N HIS A 23 52.05 3.32 16.43
CA HIS A 23 52.20 3.75 17.82
C HIS A 23 50.84 4.11 18.46
N TRP A 24 50.00 4.88 17.75
CA TRP A 24 48.65 5.25 18.23
C TRP A 24 47.70 4.04 18.34
N ALA A 25 47.78 3.10 17.39
CA ALA A 25 46.99 1.88 17.42
C ALA A 25 47.41 0.91 18.55
N ASN A 26 48.68 0.94 18.98
CA ASN A 26 49.13 0.13 20.12
C ASN A 26 48.68 0.72 21.46
N GLU A 27 48.70 2.05 21.59
CA GLU A 27 48.25 2.79 22.77
C GLU A 27 46.71 2.76 22.93
N ASN A 28 45.97 2.74 21.83
CA ASN A 28 44.50 2.64 21.79
C ASN A 28 43.99 1.24 21.40
N ARG A 29 44.86 0.20 21.44
CA ARG A 29 44.57 -1.15 20.92
C ARG A 29 43.25 -1.72 21.45
N ARG A 30 42.98 -1.54 22.75
CA ARG A 30 41.74 -2.01 23.38
C ARG A 30 40.52 -1.28 22.83
N SER A 31 40.57 0.04 22.69
CA SER A 31 39.47 0.85 22.15
C SER A 31 39.20 0.52 20.67
N VAL A 32 40.24 0.42 19.85
CA VAL A 32 40.12 0.07 18.42
C VAL A 32 39.53 -1.33 18.24
N ILE A 33 39.99 -2.32 19.01
CA ILE A 33 39.45 -3.68 18.96
C ILE A 33 37.98 -3.68 19.41
N THR A 34 37.64 -3.04 20.53
CA THR A 34 36.26 -3.00 21.02
C THR A 34 35.34 -2.32 20.01
N THR A 35 35.72 -1.16 19.46
CA THR A 35 34.91 -0.45 18.45
C THR A 35 34.77 -1.28 17.17
N SER A 36 35.84 -1.93 16.72
CA SER A 36 35.81 -2.81 15.53
C SER A 36 34.91 -4.02 15.73
N VAL A 37 34.95 -4.64 16.92
CA VAL A 37 34.07 -5.77 17.29
C VAL A 37 32.61 -5.30 17.35
N ILE A 38 32.32 -4.15 17.96
CA ILE A 38 30.97 -3.58 17.99
C ILE A 38 30.45 -3.33 16.57
N LEU A 39 31.26 -2.70 15.71
CA LEU A 39 30.91 -2.48 14.31
C LEU A 39 30.63 -3.79 13.59
N LEU A 40 31.47 -4.80 13.77
CA LEU A 40 31.29 -6.12 13.16
C LEU A 40 30.00 -6.80 13.63
N VAL A 41 29.69 -6.73 14.93
CA VAL A 41 28.43 -7.25 15.49
C VAL A 41 27.23 -6.52 14.90
N VAL A 42 27.27 -5.19 14.79
CA VAL A 42 26.19 -4.39 14.17
C VAL A 42 25.98 -4.78 12.71
N VAL A 43 27.06 -4.97 11.94
CA VAL A 43 26.99 -5.42 10.54
C VAL A 43 26.38 -6.83 10.45
N LEU A 44 26.79 -7.76 11.31
CA LEU A 44 26.23 -9.11 11.33
C LEU A 44 24.73 -9.10 11.67
N ILE A 45 24.31 -8.28 12.63
CA ILE A 45 22.89 -8.11 12.97
C ILE A 45 22.13 -7.51 11.79
N ALA A 46 22.68 -6.49 11.12
CA ALA A 46 22.04 -5.87 9.96
C ALA A 46 21.87 -6.87 8.80
N VAL A 47 22.93 -7.61 8.44
CA VAL A 47 22.89 -8.62 7.37
C VAL A 47 21.94 -9.77 7.72
N GLY A 48 21.99 -10.27 8.96
CA GLY A 48 21.06 -11.29 9.44
C GLY A 48 19.61 -10.82 9.36
N SER A 49 19.33 -9.59 9.81
CA SER A 49 18.00 -8.99 9.79
C SER A 49 17.46 -8.84 8.37
N VAL A 50 18.26 -8.32 7.43
CA VAL A 50 17.88 -8.18 6.02
C VAL A 50 17.60 -9.54 5.37
N THR A 51 18.44 -10.54 5.65
CA THR A 51 18.28 -11.87 5.06
C THR A 51 16.99 -12.55 5.57
N ILE A 52 16.72 -12.45 6.87
CA ILE A 52 15.48 -12.98 7.47
C ILE A 52 14.26 -12.23 6.93
N TYR A 53 14.34 -10.90 6.84
CA TYR A 53 13.26 -10.07 6.31
C TYR A 53 12.93 -10.43 4.86
N ASN A 54 13.94 -10.59 4.00
CA ASN A 54 13.75 -10.95 2.59
C ASN A 54 13.08 -12.32 2.44
N ARG A 55 13.57 -13.34 3.16
CA ARG A 55 12.95 -14.67 3.17
C ARG A 55 11.50 -14.64 3.67
N ARG A 56 11.24 -13.87 4.73
CA ARG A 56 9.89 -13.68 5.27
C ARG A 56 8.99 -12.95 4.27
N SER A 57 9.53 -12.00 3.52
CA SER A 57 8.78 -11.27 2.48
C SER A 57 8.45 -12.17 1.29
N GLU A 58 9.36 -13.05 0.86
CA GLU A 58 9.12 -14.04 -0.20
C GLU A 58 8.04 -15.05 0.20
N ALA A 59 8.12 -15.57 1.44
CA ALA A 59 7.09 -16.46 1.98
C ALA A 59 5.73 -15.74 2.08
N ALA A 60 5.73 -14.48 2.52
CA ALA A 60 4.51 -13.67 2.58
C ALA A 60 3.88 -13.45 1.20
N ALA A 61 4.70 -13.23 0.16
CA ALA A 61 4.22 -13.07 -1.21
C ALA A 61 3.58 -14.36 -1.75
N THR A 62 4.19 -15.52 -1.46
CA THR A 62 3.64 -16.84 -1.81
C THR A 62 2.28 -17.08 -1.12
N ASP A 63 2.22 -16.89 0.20
CA ASP A 63 0.99 -17.14 0.97
C ASP A 63 -0.12 -16.12 0.58
N PHE A 64 0.24 -14.86 0.32
CA PHE A 64 -0.68 -13.86 -0.23
C PHE A 64 -1.20 -14.26 -1.62
N GLY A 65 -0.34 -14.82 -2.47
CA GLY A 65 -0.74 -15.34 -3.78
C GLY A 65 -1.80 -16.43 -3.68
N ALA A 66 -1.66 -17.34 -2.71
CA ALA A 66 -2.68 -18.37 -2.44
C ALA A 66 -4.01 -17.76 -1.97
N ALA A 67 -3.97 -16.74 -1.11
CA ALA A 67 -5.16 -16.00 -0.68
C ALA A 67 -5.86 -15.30 -1.87
N MET A 68 -5.09 -14.65 -2.74
CA MET A 68 -5.61 -14.04 -3.96
C MET A 68 -6.20 -15.06 -4.93
N GLN A 69 -5.62 -16.26 -5.03
CA GLN A 69 -6.17 -17.33 -5.86
C GLN A 69 -7.56 -17.75 -5.37
N ALA A 70 -7.75 -17.89 -4.05
CA ALA A 70 -9.08 -18.14 -3.48
C ALA A 70 -10.03 -16.98 -3.79
N TYR A 71 -9.60 -15.74 -3.56
CA TYR A 71 -10.41 -14.54 -3.80
C TYR A 71 -10.85 -14.37 -5.27
N GLN A 72 -9.99 -14.76 -6.22
CA GLN A 72 -10.24 -14.65 -7.66
C GLN A 72 -10.90 -15.91 -8.26
N THR A 73 -11.15 -16.93 -7.45
CA THR A 73 -11.78 -18.17 -7.92
C THR A 73 -13.18 -17.87 -8.47
N PRO A 74 -13.54 -18.37 -9.67
CA PRO A 74 -14.85 -18.15 -10.26
C PRO A 74 -15.99 -18.73 -9.42
N LEU A 75 -17.18 -18.12 -9.57
CA LEU A 75 -18.41 -18.66 -9.02
C LEU A 75 -19.00 -19.72 -9.96
N ALA A 76 -19.55 -20.78 -9.40
CA ALA A 76 -20.35 -21.73 -10.17
C ALA A 76 -21.71 -21.10 -10.50
N ALA A 77 -22.07 -21.06 -11.78
CA ALA A 77 -23.41 -20.63 -12.15
C ALA A 77 -24.45 -21.70 -11.73
N PRO A 78 -25.64 -21.30 -11.24
CA PRO A 78 -26.68 -22.26 -10.86
C PRO A 78 -27.02 -23.19 -12.04
N GLY A 79 -26.84 -24.51 -11.84
CA GLY A 79 -27.14 -25.52 -12.86
C GLY A 79 -26.05 -25.77 -13.91
N GLN A 80 -24.90 -25.07 -13.84
CA GLN A 80 -23.78 -25.31 -14.74
C GLN A 80 -22.91 -26.46 -14.23
N GLN A 81 -22.65 -27.45 -15.09
CA GLN A 81 -21.72 -28.53 -14.78
C GLN A 81 -20.28 -27.98 -14.79
N VAL A 82 -19.65 -28.04 -13.63
CA VAL A 82 -18.25 -27.62 -13.45
C VAL A 82 -17.35 -28.78 -13.92
N PRO A 83 -16.41 -28.56 -14.86
CA PRO A 83 -15.50 -29.61 -15.30
C PRO A 83 -14.73 -30.22 -14.11
N PRO A 84 -14.52 -31.55 -14.08
CA PRO A 84 -13.79 -32.21 -13.01
C PRO A 84 -12.41 -31.56 -12.75
N GLY A 85 -12.13 -31.24 -11.49
CA GLY A 85 -10.88 -30.58 -11.07
C GLY A 85 -10.91 -29.05 -11.08
N THR A 86 -11.99 -28.41 -11.54
CA THR A 86 -12.12 -26.95 -11.48
C THR A 86 -12.63 -26.51 -10.10
N LYS A 87 -11.84 -25.73 -9.37
CA LYS A 87 -12.29 -25.10 -8.12
C LYS A 87 -13.25 -23.96 -8.43
N THR A 88 -14.40 -23.95 -7.77
CA THR A 88 -15.40 -22.89 -7.85
C THR A 88 -16.04 -22.70 -6.48
N TYR A 89 -16.64 -21.54 -6.23
CA TYR A 89 -17.45 -21.28 -5.04
C TYR A 89 -18.92 -21.16 -5.41
N SER A 90 -19.81 -21.48 -4.47
CA SER A 90 -21.26 -21.42 -4.69
C SER A 90 -21.82 -20.00 -4.62
N SER A 91 -21.10 -19.07 -3.98
CA SER A 91 -21.50 -17.67 -3.83
C SER A 91 -20.32 -16.74 -3.58
N VAL A 92 -20.56 -15.43 -3.74
CA VAL A 92 -19.59 -14.38 -3.35
C VAL A 92 -19.23 -14.50 -1.87
N ASN A 93 -20.21 -14.72 -1.00
CA ASN A 93 -20.00 -14.82 0.44
C ASN A 93 -19.11 -16.00 0.83
N GLU A 94 -19.33 -17.18 0.24
CA GLU A 94 -18.49 -18.37 0.51
C GLU A 94 -17.04 -18.14 0.05
N ARG A 95 -16.86 -17.54 -1.12
CA ARG A 95 -15.53 -17.16 -1.64
C ARG A 95 -14.84 -16.14 -0.73
N ALA A 96 -15.58 -15.10 -0.34
CA ALA A 96 -15.08 -14.04 0.53
C ALA A 96 -14.59 -14.62 1.85
N LYS A 97 -15.40 -15.48 2.49
CA LYS A 97 -15.04 -16.17 3.73
C LYS A 97 -13.79 -17.04 3.60
N ALA A 98 -13.71 -17.86 2.54
CA ALA A 98 -12.54 -18.71 2.30
C ALA A 98 -11.26 -17.89 2.05
N ALA A 99 -11.38 -16.78 1.31
CA ALA A 99 -10.26 -15.87 1.08
C ALA A 99 -9.89 -15.07 2.34
N ASN A 100 -10.87 -14.64 3.14
CA ASN A 100 -10.69 -13.89 4.38
C ASN A 100 -9.83 -14.66 5.38
N GLU A 101 -10.07 -15.97 5.53
CA GLU A 101 -9.27 -16.82 6.40
C GLU A 101 -7.78 -16.81 5.99
N LEU A 102 -7.50 -16.96 4.69
CA LEU A 102 -6.13 -16.92 4.17
C LEU A 102 -5.51 -15.53 4.30
N PHE A 103 -6.26 -14.46 4.02
CA PHE A 103 -5.76 -13.10 4.19
C PHE A 103 -5.42 -12.77 5.64
N ASN A 104 -6.25 -13.19 6.60
CA ASN A 104 -5.96 -13.00 8.01
C ASN A 104 -4.71 -13.78 8.45
N GLN A 105 -4.55 -15.04 8.01
CA GLN A 105 -3.33 -15.80 8.29
C GLN A 105 -2.08 -15.08 7.76
N VAL A 106 -2.14 -14.51 6.55
CA VAL A 106 -1.03 -13.76 5.96
C VAL A 106 -0.79 -12.44 6.72
N ALA A 107 -1.85 -11.72 7.08
CA ALA A 107 -1.77 -10.46 7.81
C ALA A 107 -1.14 -10.66 9.20
N ASP A 108 -1.55 -11.71 9.91
CA ASP A 108 -1.04 -12.03 11.25
C ASP A 108 0.41 -12.53 11.19
N LYS A 109 0.69 -13.47 10.28
CA LYS A 109 2.01 -14.09 10.16
C LYS A 109 3.04 -13.14 9.54
N TYR A 110 2.64 -12.17 8.72
CA TYR A 110 3.55 -11.31 7.97
C TYR A 110 3.26 -9.81 8.09
N SER A 111 2.66 -9.35 9.20
CA SER A 111 2.23 -7.96 9.42
C SER A 111 3.25 -6.86 9.04
N MET A 112 4.55 -7.15 9.16
CA MET A 112 5.62 -6.20 8.84
C MET A 112 6.02 -6.17 7.36
N THR A 113 5.60 -7.14 6.55
CA THR A 113 5.92 -7.21 5.11
C THR A 113 4.88 -6.44 4.28
N PRO A 114 5.21 -6.04 3.04
CA PRO A 114 4.24 -5.44 2.14
C PRO A 114 3.01 -6.34 1.90
N SER A 115 3.23 -7.65 1.69
CA SER A 115 2.16 -8.62 1.46
C SER A 115 1.26 -8.81 2.68
N GLY A 116 1.79 -8.80 3.91
CA GLY A 116 0.97 -8.86 5.11
C GLY A 116 0.08 -7.62 5.29
N LYS A 117 0.59 -6.44 4.96
CA LYS A 117 -0.22 -5.20 4.97
C LYS A 117 -1.31 -5.21 3.91
N LEU A 118 -0.99 -5.66 2.69
CA LEU A 118 -1.98 -5.87 1.64
C LEU A 118 -3.03 -6.90 2.06
N ALA A 119 -2.61 -8.00 2.68
CA ALA A 119 -3.53 -9.02 3.19
C ALA A 119 -4.51 -8.45 4.23
N HIS A 120 -4.05 -7.57 5.13
CA HIS A 120 -4.93 -6.90 6.09
C HIS A 120 -5.94 -5.97 5.41
N TYR A 121 -5.56 -5.30 4.32
CA TYR A 121 -6.50 -4.52 3.52
C TYR A 121 -7.56 -5.42 2.87
N PHE A 122 -7.11 -6.52 2.25
CA PHE A 122 -8.02 -7.48 1.61
C PHE A 122 -8.90 -8.23 2.60
N SER A 123 -8.46 -8.48 3.84
CA SER A 123 -9.33 -9.03 4.88
C SER A 123 -10.46 -8.05 5.24
N GLY A 124 -10.16 -6.75 5.29
CA GLY A 124 -11.18 -5.71 5.41
C GLY A 124 -12.21 -5.75 4.27
N LEU A 125 -11.76 -5.88 3.01
CA LEU A 125 -12.67 -5.98 1.86
C LEU A 125 -13.52 -7.25 1.89
N THR A 126 -12.94 -8.41 2.21
CA THR A 126 -13.72 -9.66 2.28
C THR A 126 -14.70 -9.64 3.45
N TYR A 127 -14.38 -9.00 4.57
CA TYR A 127 -15.37 -8.74 5.62
C TYR A 127 -16.55 -7.89 5.12
N MET A 128 -16.33 -6.90 4.25
CA MET A 128 -17.43 -6.15 3.62
C MET A 128 -18.30 -7.07 2.76
N GLU A 129 -17.68 -7.93 1.94
CA GLU A 129 -18.39 -8.91 1.09
C GLU A 129 -19.17 -9.95 1.91
N GLU A 130 -18.67 -10.29 3.11
CA GLU A 130 -19.34 -11.18 4.05
C GLU A 130 -20.50 -10.50 4.81
N GLY A 131 -20.61 -9.17 4.75
CA GLY A 131 -21.54 -8.39 5.55
C GLY A 131 -21.09 -8.20 7.02
N GLN A 132 -19.85 -8.54 7.34
CA GLN A 132 -19.25 -8.37 8.66
C GLN A 132 -18.75 -6.92 8.84
N ASN A 133 -19.69 -5.97 8.86
CA ASN A 133 -19.40 -4.53 8.78
C ASN A 133 -18.45 -4.02 9.88
N GLN A 134 -18.58 -4.52 11.11
CA GLN A 134 -17.71 -4.09 12.21
C GLN A 134 -16.27 -4.59 12.01
N SER A 135 -16.10 -5.88 11.68
CA SER A 135 -14.79 -6.47 11.38
C SER A 135 -14.12 -5.77 10.18
N ALA A 136 -14.89 -5.45 9.15
CA ALA A 136 -14.42 -4.68 7.99
C ALA A 136 -13.91 -3.30 8.40
N GLU A 137 -14.70 -2.57 9.20
CA GLU A 137 -14.34 -1.24 9.66
C GLU A 137 -13.05 -1.25 10.50
N ASP A 138 -12.92 -2.19 11.42
CA ASP A 138 -11.74 -2.30 12.29
C ASP A 138 -10.47 -2.63 11.49
N ALA A 139 -10.56 -3.59 10.57
CA ALA A 139 -9.46 -3.95 9.67
C ALA A 139 -9.05 -2.78 8.79
N LEU A 140 -10.01 -2.11 8.14
CA LEU A 140 -9.70 -0.99 7.25
C LEU A 140 -9.19 0.24 8.03
N LYS A 141 -9.67 0.50 9.25
CA LYS A 141 -9.11 1.57 10.11
C LYS A 141 -7.67 1.28 10.51
N SER A 142 -7.37 0.03 10.85
CA SER A 142 -6.01 -0.40 11.15
C SER A 142 -5.08 -0.12 9.96
N VAL A 143 -5.50 -0.46 8.74
CA VAL A 143 -4.73 -0.15 7.51
C VAL A 143 -4.64 1.35 7.25
N ALA A 144 -5.74 2.10 7.40
CA ALA A 144 -5.81 3.54 7.18
C ALA A 144 -4.85 4.33 8.08
N ASN A 145 -4.61 3.84 9.30
CA ASN A 145 -3.69 4.44 10.28
C ASN A 145 -2.24 3.95 10.13
N GLY A 146 -1.97 3.07 9.17
CA GLY A 146 -0.64 2.56 8.89
C GLY A 146 0.31 3.59 8.28
N TRP A 147 1.62 3.28 8.32
CA TRP A 147 2.67 4.14 7.78
C TRP A 147 2.67 4.26 6.25
N ASN A 148 2.10 3.29 5.55
CA ASN A 148 1.98 3.34 4.09
C ASN A 148 0.78 4.21 3.73
N LYS A 149 1.05 5.46 3.34
CA LYS A 149 0.01 6.43 2.98
C LYS A 149 -0.85 5.97 1.81
N ASP A 150 -0.25 5.34 0.80
CA ASP A 150 -0.98 4.89 -0.40
C ASP A 150 -1.96 3.76 -0.08
N LEU A 151 -1.53 2.79 0.72
CA LEU A 151 -2.41 1.74 1.19
C LEU A 151 -3.46 2.29 2.18
N GLY A 152 -3.07 3.25 3.03
CA GLY A 152 -3.99 3.91 3.94
C GLY A 152 -5.06 4.73 3.21
N GLY A 153 -4.71 5.35 2.08
CA GLY A 153 -5.65 6.05 1.20
C GLY A 153 -6.68 5.10 0.60
N LEU A 154 -6.25 3.93 0.11
CA LEU A 154 -7.16 2.88 -0.37
C LEU A 154 -8.11 2.40 0.74
N ALA A 155 -7.58 2.15 1.94
CA ALA A 155 -8.39 1.72 3.07
C ALA A 155 -9.42 2.77 3.49
N LYS A 156 -9.07 4.07 3.47
CA LYS A 156 -10.03 5.17 3.69
C LYS A 156 -11.10 5.23 2.62
N LEU A 157 -10.75 4.98 1.36
CA LEU A 157 -11.72 4.94 0.27
C LEU A 157 -12.75 3.83 0.51
N SER A 158 -12.29 2.63 0.87
CA SER A 158 -13.15 1.50 1.24
C SER A 158 -13.97 1.76 2.50
N LEU A 159 -13.41 2.44 3.52
CA LEU A 159 -14.14 2.87 4.71
C LEU A 159 -15.29 3.82 4.37
N ALA A 160 -15.07 4.79 3.48
CA ALA A 160 -16.12 5.70 3.05
C ALA A 160 -17.26 4.93 2.36
N GLN A 161 -16.93 3.94 1.52
CA GLN A 161 -17.92 3.07 0.91
C GLN A 161 -18.68 2.23 1.95
N LEU A 162 -17.99 1.65 2.93
CA LEU A 162 -18.60 0.91 4.03
C LEU A 162 -19.53 1.79 4.86
N TYR A 163 -19.13 3.04 5.15
CA TYR A 163 -19.95 4.00 5.86
C TYR A 163 -21.24 4.29 5.11
N HIS A 164 -21.17 4.51 3.80
CA HIS A 164 -22.37 4.68 2.99
C HIS A 164 -23.27 3.44 2.99
N GLN A 165 -22.70 2.25 2.76
CA GLN A 165 -23.43 0.98 2.78
C GLN A 165 -24.14 0.70 4.12
N THR A 166 -23.62 1.27 5.21
CA THR A 166 -24.18 1.13 6.56
C THR A 166 -25.03 2.32 7.00
N GLY A 167 -25.39 3.23 6.09
CA GLY A 167 -26.25 4.38 6.36
C GLY A 167 -25.59 5.50 7.18
N ARG A 168 -24.25 5.50 7.27
CA ARG A 168 -23.45 6.49 8.00
C ARG A 168 -22.87 7.52 7.04
N ASP A 169 -23.73 8.14 6.24
CA ASP A 169 -23.31 8.96 5.09
C ASP A 169 -22.47 10.16 5.48
N GLN A 170 -22.71 10.79 6.65
CA GLN A 170 -21.86 11.89 7.11
C GLN A 170 -20.41 11.44 7.32
N LEU A 171 -20.18 10.25 7.88
CA LEU A 171 -18.83 9.69 8.03
C LEU A 171 -18.20 9.39 6.67
N ALA A 172 -19.01 8.95 5.70
CA ALA A 172 -18.54 8.75 4.33
C ALA A 172 -18.10 10.07 3.69
N VAL A 173 -18.91 11.13 3.80
CA VAL A 173 -18.60 12.49 3.32
C VAL A 173 -17.31 13.00 3.96
N ASP A 174 -17.18 12.91 5.27
CA ASP A 174 -16.00 13.38 6.00
C ASP A 174 -14.74 12.61 5.58
N THR A 175 -14.86 11.30 5.38
CA THR A 175 -13.75 10.45 4.93
C THR A 175 -13.32 10.79 3.50
N TYR A 176 -14.27 11.02 2.58
CA TYR A 176 -13.95 11.49 1.24
C TYR A 176 -13.29 12.87 1.25
N ASN A 177 -13.76 13.80 2.08
CA ASN A 177 -13.15 15.12 2.21
C ASN A 177 -11.71 15.06 2.74
N ASP A 178 -11.40 14.16 3.69
CA ASP A 178 -10.01 13.95 4.14
C ASP A 178 -9.12 13.40 3.00
N LEU A 179 -9.64 12.51 2.16
CA LEU A 179 -8.93 12.02 0.96
C LEU A 179 -8.70 13.13 -0.07
N VAL A 180 -9.66 14.02 -0.25
CA VAL A 180 -9.51 15.21 -1.13
C VAL A 180 -8.45 16.16 -0.58
N ALA A 181 -8.43 16.37 0.73
CA ALA A 181 -7.45 17.24 1.40
C ALA A 181 -6.03 16.62 1.42
N LYS A 182 -5.92 15.30 1.45
CA LYS A 182 -4.66 14.55 1.54
C LYS A 182 -4.61 13.44 0.48
N PRO A 183 -4.49 13.80 -0.81
CA PRO A 183 -4.45 12.82 -1.88
C PRO A 183 -3.22 11.93 -1.76
N THR A 184 -3.35 10.69 -2.21
CA THR A 184 -2.27 9.69 -2.28
C THR A 184 -1.99 9.34 -3.74
N SER A 185 -0.94 8.56 -4.01
CA SER A 185 -0.66 8.13 -5.38
C SER A 185 -1.77 7.18 -5.91
N THR A 186 -2.30 6.35 -5.02
CA THR A 186 -3.37 5.38 -5.27
C THR A 186 -4.77 6.00 -5.27
N VAL A 187 -4.97 7.08 -4.51
CA VAL A 187 -6.25 7.79 -4.43
C VAL A 187 -6.01 9.28 -4.67
N PRO A 188 -5.97 9.71 -5.94
CA PRO A 188 -5.90 11.12 -6.28
C PRO A 188 -7.16 11.86 -5.84
N SER A 189 -7.04 13.16 -5.59
CA SER A 189 -8.17 14.04 -5.22
C SER A 189 -9.35 13.89 -6.17
N GLY A 190 -9.09 13.80 -7.48
CA GLY A 190 -10.14 13.66 -8.49
C GLY A 190 -11.00 12.41 -8.31
N ILE A 191 -10.39 11.28 -7.92
CA ILE A 191 -11.12 10.04 -7.65
C ILE A 191 -11.99 10.18 -6.40
N ALA A 192 -11.44 10.73 -5.31
CA ALA A 192 -12.20 10.97 -4.09
C ALA A 192 -13.38 11.94 -4.30
N GLN A 193 -13.18 12.99 -5.11
CA GLN A 193 -14.25 13.92 -5.49
C GLN A 193 -15.33 13.25 -6.34
N LEU A 194 -14.97 12.39 -7.30
CA LEU A 194 -15.96 11.64 -8.08
C LEU A 194 -16.82 10.73 -7.19
N GLN A 195 -16.19 10.00 -6.28
CA GLN A 195 -16.90 9.12 -5.35
C GLN A 195 -17.79 9.91 -4.37
N LEU A 196 -17.33 11.07 -3.89
CA LEU A 196 -18.15 11.97 -3.08
C LEU A 196 -19.36 12.51 -3.86
N ALA A 197 -19.20 12.82 -5.15
CA ALA A 197 -20.31 13.25 -5.98
C ALA A 197 -21.33 12.13 -6.20
N GLU A 198 -20.86 10.89 -6.41
CA GLU A 198 -21.74 9.71 -6.51
C GLU A 198 -22.51 9.45 -5.20
N LEU A 199 -21.86 9.62 -4.05
CA LEU A 199 -22.52 9.59 -2.75
C LEU A 199 -23.65 10.62 -2.66
N TYR A 200 -23.40 11.88 -3.04
CA TYR A 200 -24.44 12.90 -3.05
C TYR A 200 -25.58 12.60 -4.02
N GLN A 201 -25.32 11.92 -5.16
CA GLN A 201 -26.39 11.45 -6.02
C GLN A 201 -27.26 10.38 -5.32
N ALA A 202 -26.64 9.43 -4.61
CA ALA A 202 -27.34 8.41 -3.85
C ALA A 202 -28.15 8.99 -2.68
N GLU A 203 -27.67 10.07 -2.05
CA GLU A 203 -28.38 10.80 -0.99
C GLU A 203 -29.50 11.75 -1.51
N ASN A 204 -29.84 11.69 -2.80
CA ASN A 204 -30.81 12.61 -3.43
C ASN A 204 -30.41 14.10 -3.30
N LYS A 205 -29.11 14.39 -3.33
CA LYS A 205 -28.48 15.72 -3.32
C LYS A 205 -27.79 16.03 -4.66
N PRO A 206 -28.54 16.12 -5.78
CA PRO A 206 -27.95 16.26 -7.11
C PRO A 206 -27.29 17.62 -7.35
N ALA A 207 -27.66 18.67 -6.59
CA ALA A 207 -27.06 19.99 -6.74
C ALA A 207 -25.61 20.01 -6.23
N GLU A 208 -25.36 19.31 -5.12
CA GLU A 208 -24.06 19.11 -4.48
C GLU A 208 -23.14 18.28 -5.39
N ALA A 209 -23.65 17.17 -5.93
CA ALA A 209 -22.94 16.37 -6.92
C ALA A 209 -22.53 17.19 -8.16
N ARG A 210 -23.46 17.98 -8.72
CA ARG A 210 -23.16 18.85 -9.87
C ARG A 210 -22.07 19.89 -9.59
N LYS A 211 -22.03 20.47 -8.38
CA LYS A 211 -20.96 21.41 -8.00
C LYS A 211 -19.59 20.75 -8.06
N ILE A 212 -19.48 19.52 -7.55
CA ILE A 212 -18.22 18.77 -7.61
C ILE A 212 -17.84 18.45 -9.06
N TYR A 213 -18.79 17.98 -9.86
CA TYR A 213 -18.50 17.69 -11.27
C TYR A 213 -18.08 18.94 -12.05
N ALA A 214 -18.72 20.10 -11.83
CA ALA A 214 -18.31 21.35 -12.45
C ALA A 214 -16.87 21.73 -12.08
N GLN A 215 -16.54 21.65 -10.79
CA GLN A 215 -15.17 21.91 -10.32
C GLN A 215 -14.14 20.95 -10.93
N LEU A 216 -14.47 19.66 -11.04
CA LEU A 216 -13.60 18.66 -11.66
C LEU A 216 -13.43 18.88 -13.17
N SER A 217 -14.50 19.22 -13.88
CA SER A 217 -14.48 19.56 -15.31
C SER A 217 -13.48 20.67 -15.60
N ASP A 218 -13.39 21.66 -14.72
CA ASP A 218 -12.56 22.84 -14.89
C ASP A 218 -11.12 22.59 -14.41
N LYS A 219 -10.95 22.02 -13.21
CA LYS A 219 -9.64 21.80 -12.59
C LYS A 219 -8.86 20.64 -13.20
N ASP A 220 -9.55 19.61 -13.68
CA ASP A 220 -8.96 18.42 -14.30
C ASP A 220 -9.36 18.28 -15.77
N ALA A 221 -9.45 19.40 -16.50
CA ALA A 221 -10.04 19.46 -17.84
C ALA A 221 -9.42 18.49 -18.88
N LYS A 222 -8.15 18.09 -18.68
CA LYS A 222 -7.40 17.14 -19.52
C LYS A 222 -7.19 15.77 -18.87
N GLY A 223 -7.55 15.60 -17.60
CA GLY A 223 -7.40 14.34 -16.89
C GLY A 223 -8.68 13.50 -16.91
N ALA A 224 -8.53 12.27 -16.44
CA ALA A 224 -9.61 11.30 -16.44
C ALA A 224 -10.79 11.76 -15.57
N ALA A 225 -10.54 12.41 -14.43
CA ALA A 225 -11.61 12.80 -13.52
C ALA A 225 -12.45 13.94 -14.11
N GLY A 226 -11.82 14.91 -14.78
CA GLY A 226 -12.54 15.97 -15.48
C GLY A 226 -13.32 15.45 -16.70
N ALA A 227 -12.80 14.47 -17.43
CA ALA A 227 -13.54 13.83 -18.53
C ALA A 227 -14.81 13.11 -18.03
N ILE A 228 -14.69 12.33 -16.96
CA ILE A 228 -15.83 11.66 -16.31
C ILE A 228 -16.83 12.70 -15.77
N ALA A 229 -16.34 13.77 -15.14
CA ALA A 229 -17.19 14.83 -14.62
C ALA A 229 -17.99 15.54 -15.72
N LYS A 230 -17.39 15.81 -16.88
CA LYS A 230 -18.09 16.36 -18.07
C LYS A 230 -19.19 15.43 -18.56
N GLN A 231 -18.93 14.12 -18.62
CA GLN A 231 -19.93 13.13 -19.00
C GLN A 231 -21.10 13.10 -18.00
N LYS A 232 -20.82 13.15 -16.69
CA LYS A 232 -21.86 13.17 -15.64
C LYS A 232 -22.68 14.46 -15.61
N LEU A 233 -22.09 15.61 -16.02
CA LEU A 233 -22.83 16.87 -16.19
C LEU A 233 -23.75 16.86 -17.41
N ASN A 234 -23.34 16.19 -18.49
CA ASN A 234 -24.07 16.12 -19.75
C ASN A 234 -24.31 14.66 -20.19
N PRO A 235 -25.17 13.90 -19.48
CA PRO A 235 -25.40 12.48 -19.79
C PRO A 235 -26.00 12.23 -21.19
N ASN A 236 -26.60 13.25 -21.81
CA ASN A 236 -27.18 13.20 -23.16
C ASN A 236 -26.19 13.53 -24.29
N ALA A 237 -24.95 13.90 -23.96
CA ALA A 237 -23.90 14.21 -24.93
C ALA A 237 -22.95 13.02 -25.16
N ALA A 238 -23.49 11.80 -25.22
CA ALA A 238 -22.70 10.64 -25.61
C ALA A 238 -22.12 10.86 -27.02
N PRO A 239 -20.86 10.46 -27.29
CA PRO A 239 -20.31 10.52 -28.63
C PRO A 239 -21.17 9.63 -29.51
N GLN A 240 -21.72 10.19 -30.60
CA GLN A 240 -22.11 9.39 -31.74
C GLN A 240 -20.85 8.67 -32.21
N MET A 241 -20.62 7.45 -31.70
CA MET A 241 -19.69 6.52 -32.33
C MET A 241 -20.28 6.25 -33.70
N GLN A 242 -19.67 6.89 -34.70
CA GLN A 242 -19.94 6.70 -36.11
C GLN A 242 -19.93 5.19 -36.40
N GLN A 243 -21.00 4.73 -37.04
CA GLN A 243 -21.09 3.41 -37.67
C GLN A 243 -20.02 3.26 -38.75
#